data_AF-A0A345VJH8-F1
#
_entry.id   AF-A0A345VJH8-F1
#
_cell.length_a   1.000
_cell.length_b   1.000
_cell.length_c   1.000
_cell.angle_alpha   90.00
_cell.angle_beta   90.00
_cell.angle_gamma   90.00
#
_symmetry.space_group_name_H-M   'P 1'
#
loop_
_entity.id
_entity.type
_entity.pdbx_description
1 polymer ?
#
loop_
_entity_poly.entity_id
_entity_poly.type
_entity_poly.pdbx_seq_one_letter_code
_entity_poly.pdbx_strand_id
1 'polypeptide(L)'
;MGLAGCSVNKNSRAYLEGKAAELDRVFPTKNLEDLFEEFPGGFKLGSYYLKAENDKEAISQTIEIVGNSTTKEIDGVIKNIKATDNSSYNEEILKESKFKYVNNEFVFDNDNFTAKDLETRDFLINQMAIDSKKLTELKLLSKSYSFDTGSGNLRYQLKDKKITQFLNYKNNPTLEMIIDIDYPTIHESKYEYSVTLQTKKDLKYIISFKGYETLGEENEE
;
A
#
# COMPACT_ATOMS: atom_id res chain seq x y z
N MET A 1 -17.17 -8.20 -36.51
CA MET A 1 -17.18 -6.95 -35.72
C MET A 1 -17.11 -7.34 -34.25
N GLY A 2 -15.90 -7.48 -33.71
CA GLY A 2 -15.67 -8.11 -32.40
C GLY A 2 -15.35 -7.11 -31.30
N LEU A 3 -15.94 -7.31 -30.11
CA LEU A 3 -15.44 -7.06 -28.74
C LEU A 3 -14.76 -5.73 -28.35
N ALA A 4 -14.64 -4.74 -29.23
CA ALA A 4 -13.99 -3.46 -28.89
C ALA A 4 -14.79 -2.61 -27.87
N GLY A 5 -16.06 -2.91 -27.63
CA GLY A 5 -16.92 -2.15 -26.72
C GLY A 5 -16.70 -2.44 -25.22
N CYS A 6 -16.39 -3.68 -24.84
CA CYS A 6 -16.19 -4.02 -23.42
C CYS A 6 -14.85 -3.51 -22.89
N SER A 7 -13.80 -3.55 -23.71
CA SER A 7 -12.44 -3.18 -23.30
C SER A 7 -12.23 -1.66 -23.24
N VAL A 8 -12.89 -0.87 -24.10
CA VAL A 8 -12.87 0.61 -24.04
C VAL A 8 -13.51 1.14 -22.74
N ASN A 9 -14.51 0.43 -22.21
CA ASN A 9 -15.15 0.80 -20.94
C ASN A 9 -14.23 0.64 -19.73
N LYS A 10 -13.26 -0.29 -19.77
CA LYS A 10 -12.32 -0.52 -18.65
C LYS A 10 -11.37 0.65 -18.40
N ASN A 11 -11.07 1.44 -19.43
CA ASN A 11 -10.28 2.66 -19.26
C ASN A 11 -11.14 3.88 -18.87
N SER A 12 -12.45 3.74 -18.61
CA SER A 12 -13.28 4.86 -18.18
C SER A 12 -12.99 5.24 -16.73
N ARG A 13 -13.15 6.54 -16.38
CA ARG A 13 -12.99 7.00 -14.98
C ARG A 13 -13.96 6.26 -14.06
N ALA A 14 -15.24 6.18 -14.47
CA ALA A 14 -16.28 5.54 -13.70
C ALA A 14 -15.99 4.06 -13.41
N TYR A 15 -15.45 3.32 -14.38
CA TYR A 15 -15.06 1.92 -14.17
C TYR A 15 -13.91 1.81 -13.17
N LEU A 16 -12.82 2.56 -13.38
CA LEU A 16 -11.64 2.49 -12.52
C LEU A 16 -11.92 3.00 -11.11
N GLU A 17 -12.70 4.07 -10.96
CA GLU A 17 -13.14 4.56 -9.64
C GLU A 17 -14.10 3.58 -8.97
N GLY A 18 -14.96 2.90 -9.74
CA GLY A 18 -15.82 1.84 -9.21
C GLY A 18 -15.01 0.67 -8.64
N LYS A 19 -13.91 0.30 -9.30
CA LYS A 19 -12.96 -0.68 -8.79
C LYS A 19 -12.20 -0.17 -7.57
N ALA A 20 -11.58 1.01 -7.67
CA ALA A 20 -10.84 1.61 -6.55
C ALA A 20 -11.72 1.88 -5.32
N ALA A 21 -13.03 2.04 -5.47
CA ALA A 21 -13.96 2.19 -4.34
C ALA A 21 -14.07 0.93 -3.47
N GLU A 22 -13.66 -0.24 -3.96
CA GLU A 22 -13.55 -1.46 -3.14
C GLU A 22 -12.51 -1.29 -2.02
N LEU A 23 -11.58 -0.32 -2.12
CA LEU A 23 -10.63 0.02 -1.06
C LEU A 23 -11.27 0.42 0.26
N ASP A 24 -12.56 0.78 0.28
CA ASP A 24 -13.33 1.08 1.50
C ASP A 24 -13.38 -0.10 2.48
N ARG A 25 -13.17 -1.34 1.99
CA ARG A 25 -13.00 -2.55 2.83
C ARG A 25 -11.77 -2.48 3.74
N VAL A 26 -10.76 -1.67 3.38
CA VAL A 26 -9.49 -1.57 4.12
C VAL A 26 -9.22 -0.13 4.58
N PHE A 27 -9.71 0.88 3.87
CA PHE A 27 -9.45 2.28 4.14
C PHE A 27 -10.72 3.01 4.60
N PRO A 28 -10.88 3.38 5.89
CA PRO A 28 -9.90 3.30 6.96
C PRO A 28 -10.09 2.07 7.86
N THR A 29 -8.99 1.43 8.24
CA THR A 29 -8.96 0.40 9.28
C THR A 29 -8.22 0.93 10.50
N LYS A 30 -8.75 0.73 11.70
CA LYS A 30 -8.08 1.15 12.94
C LYS A 30 -7.17 0.06 13.49
N ASN A 31 -7.67 -1.18 13.54
CA ASN A 31 -6.94 -2.33 14.06
C ASN A 31 -6.75 -3.34 12.94
N LEU A 32 -5.55 -3.88 12.77
CA LEU A 32 -5.30 -4.84 11.69
C LEU A 32 -6.09 -6.14 11.90
N GLU A 33 -6.44 -6.47 13.13
CA GLU A 33 -7.28 -7.62 13.48
C GLU A 33 -8.70 -7.51 12.88
N ASP A 34 -9.22 -6.30 12.68
CA ASP A 34 -10.54 -6.08 12.07
C ASP A 34 -10.58 -6.57 10.61
N LEU A 35 -9.42 -6.65 9.94
CA LEU A 35 -9.31 -7.13 8.56
C LEU A 35 -9.69 -8.60 8.40
N PHE A 36 -9.70 -9.39 9.47
CA PHE A 36 -10.18 -10.78 9.39
C PHE A 36 -11.70 -10.88 9.21
N GLU A 37 -12.46 -9.84 9.55
CA GLU A 37 -13.90 -9.77 9.26
C GLU A 37 -14.13 -9.55 7.76
N GLU A 38 -13.30 -8.70 7.15
CA GLU A 38 -13.34 -8.39 5.72
C GLU A 38 -12.72 -9.49 4.87
N PHE A 39 -11.66 -10.13 5.35
CA PHE A 39 -10.90 -11.18 4.65
C PHE A 39 -10.75 -12.40 5.57
N PRO A 40 -11.78 -13.26 5.64
CA PRO A 40 -11.75 -14.44 6.52
C PRO A 40 -10.62 -15.40 6.15
N GLY A 41 -10.22 -15.40 4.87
CA GLY A 41 -9.07 -16.12 4.31
C GLY A 41 -7.70 -15.51 4.63
N GLY A 42 -7.64 -14.45 5.43
CA GLY A 42 -6.40 -13.79 5.79
C GLY A 42 -6.01 -12.69 4.81
N PHE A 43 -4.82 -12.10 5.00
CA PHE A 43 -4.36 -10.98 4.19
C PHE A 43 -2.84 -10.83 4.20
N LYS A 44 -2.32 -10.11 3.22
CA LYS A 44 -0.93 -9.60 3.18
C LYS A 44 -0.96 -8.09 3.05
N LEU A 45 -0.12 -7.42 3.85
CA LEU A 45 0.08 -5.97 3.77
C LEU A 45 1.58 -5.69 3.66
N GLY A 46 1.97 -4.97 2.61
CA GLY A 46 3.32 -4.48 2.41
C GLY A 46 3.35 -2.97 2.54
N SER A 47 4.42 -2.40 3.09
CA SER A 47 4.68 -0.98 2.99
C SER A 47 6.14 -0.68 2.73
N TYR A 48 6.37 0.41 2.00
CA TYR A 48 7.67 0.98 1.71
C TYR A 48 7.64 2.45 2.06
N TYR A 49 8.62 2.92 2.82
CA TYR A 49 8.80 4.33 3.15
C TYR A 49 10.21 4.79 2.75
N LEU A 50 10.30 5.76 1.86
CA LEU A 50 11.57 6.39 1.51
C LEU A 50 11.94 7.44 2.56
N LYS A 51 13.01 7.18 3.31
CA LYS A 51 13.50 8.07 4.36
C LYS A 51 14.33 9.22 3.78
N ALA A 52 15.31 8.88 2.96
CA ALA A 52 16.23 9.81 2.34
C ALA A 52 16.77 9.23 1.03
N GLU A 53 17.03 10.10 0.06
CA GLU A 53 17.60 9.72 -1.23
C GLU A 53 18.52 10.83 -1.73
N ASN A 54 19.60 10.44 -2.38
CA ASN A 54 20.49 11.30 -3.15
C ASN A 54 21.00 10.53 -4.38
N ASP A 55 21.81 11.18 -5.22
CA ASP A 55 22.30 10.62 -6.49
C ASP A 55 23.03 9.26 -6.39
N LYS A 56 23.46 8.84 -5.20
CA LYS A 56 24.24 7.60 -5.00
C LYS A 56 23.59 6.61 -4.06
N GLU A 57 22.72 7.07 -3.17
CA GLU A 57 22.22 6.25 -2.06
C GLU A 57 20.77 6.59 -1.71
N ALA A 58 20.00 5.54 -1.39
CA ALA A 58 18.65 5.64 -0.84
C ALA A 58 18.56 4.85 0.47
N ILE A 59 17.89 5.43 1.46
CA ILE A 59 17.55 4.76 2.72
C ILE A 59 16.05 4.62 2.79
N SER A 60 15.59 3.40 3.02
CA SER A 60 14.16 3.06 3.09
C SER A 60 13.85 2.16 4.28
N GLN A 61 12.58 2.11 4.62
CA GLN A 61 12.02 1.14 5.55
C GLN A 61 10.95 0.32 4.83
N THR A 62 11.02 -1.00 4.93
CA THR A 62 9.99 -1.92 4.46
C THR A 62 9.35 -2.65 5.63
N ILE A 63 8.04 -2.87 5.52
CA ILE A 63 7.27 -3.71 6.45
C ILE A 63 6.45 -4.67 5.62
N GLU A 64 6.54 -5.96 5.93
CA GLU A 64 5.72 -7.01 5.34
C GLU A 64 4.94 -7.69 6.47
N ILE A 65 3.63 -7.82 6.30
CA ILE A 65 2.70 -8.38 7.28
C ILE A 65 1.89 -9.49 6.64
N VAL A 66 1.69 -10.57 7.39
CA VAL A 66 0.77 -11.66 7.07
C VAL A 66 -0.23 -11.81 8.20
N GLY A 67 -1.51 -11.69 7.88
CA GLY A 67 -2.61 -12.07 8.76
C GLY A 67 -3.01 -13.51 8.48
N ASN A 68 -2.64 -14.43 9.36
CA ASN A 68 -2.92 -15.85 9.18
C ASN A 68 -4.39 -16.17 9.47
N SER A 69 -5.06 -16.76 8.49
CA SER A 69 -6.50 -17.04 8.55
C SER A 69 -6.90 -18.07 9.59
N THR A 70 -5.99 -19.00 9.91
CA THR A 70 -6.22 -20.14 10.80
C THR A 70 -5.93 -19.80 12.25
N THR A 71 -4.77 -19.20 12.53
CA THR A 71 -4.37 -18.83 13.89
C THR A 71 -4.96 -17.49 14.33
N LYS A 72 -5.37 -16.66 13.36
CA LYS A 72 -5.75 -15.25 13.58
C LYS A 72 -4.62 -14.42 14.19
N GLU A 73 -3.37 -14.87 14.03
CA GLU A 73 -2.18 -14.10 14.38
C GLU A 73 -1.76 -13.21 13.21
N ILE A 74 -1.16 -12.08 13.54
CA ILE A 74 -0.60 -11.12 12.59
C ILE A 74 0.90 -11.03 12.89
N ASP A 75 1.70 -11.53 11.96
CA ASP A 75 3.14 -11.55 12.06
C ASP A 75 3.76 -10.74 10.91
N GLY A 76 4.97 -10.25 11.11
CA GLY A 76 5.64 -9.50 10.07
C GLY A 76 7.14 -9.37 10.23
N VAL A 77 7.74 -8.75 9.23
CA VAL A 77 9.16 -8.41 9.18
C VAL A 77 9.30 -6.94 8.83
N ILE A 78 10.16 -6.24 9.56
CA ILE A 78 10.55 -4.86 9.28
C ILE A 78 12.03 -4.80 8.96
N LYS A 79 12.39 -4.07 7.90
CA LYS A 79 13.79 -3.86 7.48
C LYS A 79 14.04 -2.39 7.20
N ASN A 80 15.18 -1.88 7.67
CA ASN A 80 15.77 -0.64 7.21
C ASN A 80 16.86 -0.98 6.21
N ILE A 81 16.74 -0.48 4.98
CA ILE A 81 17.61 -0.85 3.86
C ILE A 81 18.35 0.38 3.38
N LYS A 82 19.63 0.21 3.07
CA LYS A 82 20.43 1.17 2.32
C LYS A 82 20.72 0.60 0.95
N ALA A 83 20.15 1.21 -0.08
CA ALA A 83 20.50 0.93 -1.46
C ALA A 83 21.60 1.90 -1.90
N THR A 84 22.61 1.40 -2.61
CA THR A 84 23.69 2.20 -3.17
C THR A 84 23.87 1.88 -4.65
N ASP A 85 24.04 2.92 -5.46
CA ASP A 85 24.34 2.81 -6.88
C ASP A 85 25.74 3.36 -7.15
N ASN A 86 26.74 2.52 -6.88
CA ASN A 86 28.16 2.83 -7.12
C ASN A 86 28.75 1.74 -8.03
N SER A 87 28.79 2.00 -9.34
CA SER A 87 29.23 1.07 -10.41
C SER A 87 28.38 -0.20 -10.57
N SER A 88 27.71 -0.67 -9.51
CA SER A 88 26.71 -1.73 -9.48
C SER A 88 25.73 -1.46 -8.33
N TYR A 89 24.47 -1.83 -8.52
CA TYR A 89 23.45 -1.78 -7.48
C TYR A 89 23.78 -2.74 -6.33
N ASN A 90 23.71 -2.24 -5.09
CA ASN A 90 23.92 -3.03 -3.88
C ASN A 90 22.92 -2.61 -2.79
N GLU A 91 22.40 -3.58 -2.04
CA GLU A 91 21.51 -3.36 -0.89
C GLU A 91 22.13 -3.90 0.39
N GLU A 92 22.09 -3.08 1.44
CA GLU A 92 22.54 -3.42 2.79
C GLU A 92 21.36 -3.31 3.76
N ILE A 93 21.09 -4.38 4.52
CA ILE A 93 20.13 -4.34 5.64
C ILE A 93 20.84 -3.68 6.83
N LEU A 94 20.45 -2.45 7.14
CA LEU A 94 20.98 -1.69 8.28
C LEU A 94 20.41 -2.19 9.60
N LYS A 95 19.15 -2.62 9.59
CA LYS A 95 18.43 -3.10 10.77
C LYS A 95 17.24 -3.95 10.35
N GLU A 96 16.96 -5.01 11.09
CA GLU A 96 15.81 -5.88 10.84
C GLU A 96 15.21 -6.39 12.16
N SER A 97 13.90 -6.64 12.16
CA SER A 97 13.24 -7.41 13.19
C SER A 97 12.05 -8.18 12.62
N LYS A 98 11.83 -9.38 13.13
CA LYS A 98 10.49 -9.98 13.12
C LYS A 98 9.63 -9.31 14.20
N PHE A 99 8.32 -9.32 14.02
CA PHE A 99 7.40 -8.85 15.04
C PHE A 99 6.07 -9.60 15.00
N LYS A 100 5.40 -9.61 16.14
CA LYS A 100 3.95 -9.86 16.23
C LYS A 100 3.20 -8.55 16.35
N TYR A 101 2.02 -8.47 15.77
CA TYR A 101 1.09 -7.36 15.98
C TYR A 101 -0.06 -7.85 16.86
N VAL A 102 -0.11 -7.35 18.09
CA VAL A 102 -1.09 -7.80 19.09
C VAL A 102 -1.58 -6.59 19.88
N ASN A 103 -2.89 -6.45 20.05
CA ASN A 103 -3.51 -5.34 20.79
C ASN A 103 -3.09 -3.97 20.23
N ASN A 104 -3.01 -3.85 18.91
CA ASN A 104 -2.55 -2.65 18.20
C ASN A 104 -1.08 -2.25 18.43
N GLU A 105 -0.24 -3.15 18.93
CA GLU A 105 1.16 -2.87 19.21
C GLU A 105 2.10 -3.85 18.49
N PHE A 106 3.23 -3.32 18.04
CA PHE A 106 4.33 -4.12 17.52
C PHE A 106 5.14 -4.70 18.68
N VAL A 107 5.20 -6.02 18.75
CA VAL A 107 6.07 -6.76 19.66
C VAL A 107 7.24 -7.29 18.85
N PHE A 108 8.38 -6.59 18.89
CA PHE A 108 9.57 -6.94 18.12
C PHE A 108 10.36 -8.05 18.79
N ASP A 109 10.83 -9.02 17.99
CA ASP A 109 11.70 -10.10 18.46
C ASP A 109 13.16 -9.64 18.68
N ASN A 110 13.57 -8.57 18.01
CA ASN A 110 14.90 -7.99 18.17
C ASN A 110 14.86 -6.88 19.23
N ASP A 111 15.48 -7.11 20.40
CA ASP A 111 15.56 -6.15 21.50
C ASP A 111 16.19 -4.80 21.12
N ASN A 112 17.02 -4.78 20.06
CA ASN A 112 17.61 -3.54 19.57
C ASN A 112 16.64 -2.73 18.69
N PHE A 113 15.54 -3.32 18.23
CA PHE A 113 14.50 -2.65 17.45
C PHE A 113 13.38 -2.16 18.37
N THR A 114 13.05 -0.87 18.27
CA THR A 114 12.03 -0.24 19.11
C THR A 114 11.06 0.57 18.27
N ALA A 115 9.92 0.97 18.85
CA ALA A 115 8.95 1.85 18.18
C ALA A 115 9.54 3.21 17.71
N LYS A 116 10.73 3.61 18.20
CA LYS A 116 11.44 4.82 17.72
C LYS A 116 12.12 4.63 16.37
N ASP A 117 12.35 3.38 15.98
CA ASP A 117 12.95 3.03 14.69
C ASP A 117 11.92 2.97 13.55
N LEU A 118 10.63 2.99 13.87
CA LEU A 118 9.54 3.11 12.91
C LEU A 118 9.52 4.50 12.28
N GLU A 119 9.45 4.56 10.96
CA GLU A 119 9.29 5.83 10.23
C GLU A 119 7.86 6.35 10.33
N THR A 120 6.88 5.44 10.42
CA THR A 120 5.48 5.74 10.71
C THR A 120 4.98 4.83 11.83
N ARG A 121 4.25 5.38 12.80
CA ARG A 121 3.70 4.60 13.93
C ARG A 121 2.54 3.69 13.54
N ASP A 122 1.83 4.09 12.49
CA ASP A 122 0.68 3.41 11.92
C ASP A 122 0.91 3.21 10.41
N PHE A 123 -0.09 2.70 9.71
CA PHE A 123 -0.13 2.58 8.26
C PHE A 123 -1.07 3.61 7.62
N LEU A 124 -0.95 3.80 6.31
CA LEU A 124 -1.82 4.74 5.57
C LEU A 124 -3.32 4.37 5.70
N ILE A 125 -3.63 3.09 5.85
CA ILE A 125 -4.99 2.57 6.07
C ILE A 125 -5.62 3.12 7.35
N ASN A 126 -4.85 3.57 8.34
CA ASN A 126 -5.38 4.21 9.54
C ASN A 126 -5.66 5.71 9.35
N GLN A 127 -5.12 6.30 8.28
CA GLN A 127 -5.03 7.75 8.14
C GLN A 127 -6.14 8.36 7.29
N MET A 128 -6.69 7.62 6.33
CA MET A 128 -7.73 8.11 5.42
C MET A 128 -8.70 7.03 4.95
N ALA A 129 -9.89 7.46 4.56
CA ALA A 129 -10.86 6.67 3.82
C ALA A 129 -10.57 6.74 2.31
N ILE A 130 -10.82 5.64 1.60
CA ILE A 130 -10.81 5.59 0.14
C ILE A 130 -12.11 4.92 -0.32
N ASP A 131 -13.18 5.71 -0.35
CA ASP A 131 -14.50 5.30 -0.79
C ASP A 131 -14.90 6.03 -2.09
N SER A 132 -16.02 5.60 -2.70
CA SER A 132 -16.54 6.20 -3.93
C SER A 132 -16.75 7.71 -3.83
N LYS A 133 -17.31 8.20 -2.73
CA LYS A 133 -17.54 9.63 -2.52
C LYS A 133 -16.22 10.37 -2.47
N LYS A 134 -15.25 9.86 -1.70
CA LYS A 134 -13.94 10.48 -1.55
C LYS A 134 -13.19 10.56 -2.87
N LEU A 135 -13.22 9.50 -3.69
CA LEU A 135 -12.59 9.48 -5.00
C LEU A 135 -13.17 10.55 -5.94
N THR A 136 -14.50 10.72 -5.94
CA THR A 136 -15.15 11.73 -6.79
C THR A 136 -14.83 13.18 -6.40
N GLU A 137 -14.58 13.44 -5.11
CA GLU A 137 -14.18 14.76 -4.60
C GLU A 137 -12.73 15.12 -4.94
N LEU A 138 -11.86 14.13 -5.13
CA LEU A 138 -10.45 14.35 -5.45
C LEU A 138 -10.28 14.82 -6.90
N LYS A 139 -9.32 15.72 -7.09
CA LYS A 139 -8.94 16.18 -8.43
C LYS A 139 -8.12 15.10 -9.13
N LEU A 140 -8.74 14.41 -10.09
CA LEU A 140 -8.08 13.45 -10.96
C LEU A 140 -7.02 14.16 -11.84
N LEU A 141 -5.80 13.65 -11.83
CA LEU A 141 -4.67 14.09 -12.65
C LEU A 141 -4.52 13.23 -13.90
N SER A 142 -4.61 11.90 -13.74
CA SER A 142 -4.55 10.95 -14.85
C SER A 142 -5.27 9.66 -14.49
N LYS A 143 -5.65 8.90 -15.53
CA LYS A 143 -6.12 7.53 -15.41
C LYS A 143 -5.58 6.72 -16.58
N SER A 144 -5.32 5.45 -16.36
CA SER A 144 -4.95 4.53 -17.42
C SER A 144 -5.42 3.12 -17.12
N TYR A 145 -5.65 2.37 -18.18
CA TYR A 145 -5.79 0.93 -18.17
C TYR A 145 -4.80 0.38 -19.19
N SER A 146 -3.92 -0.51 -18.76
CA SER A 146 -2.94 -1.15 -19.62
C SER A 146 -3.54 -2.39 -20.26
N PHE A 147 -3.55 -2.46 -21.59
CA PHE A 147 -4.02 -3.67 -22.29
C PHE A 147 -3.00 -4.80 -22.25
N ASP A 148 -1.72 -4.49 -22.03
CA ASP A 148 -0.64 -5.47 -21.98
C ASP A 148 -0.61 -6.21 -20.64
N THR A 149 -0.78 -5.48 -19.54
CA THR A 149 -0.77 -6.05 -18.18
C THR A 149 -2.18 -6.29 -17.65
N GLY A 150 -3.20 -5.69 -18.26
CA GLY A 150 -4.58 -5.74 -17.79
C GLY A 150 -4.84 -5.03 -16.47
N SER A 151 -3.88 -4.23 -15.97
CA SER A 151 -4.00 -3.45 -14.72
C SER A 151 -4.51 -2.03 -14.98
N GLY A 152 -5.10 -1.44 -13.95
CA GLY A 152 -5.63 -0.08 -13.93
C GLY A 152 -4.81 0.83 -13.02
N ASN A 153 -4.84 2.13 -13.32
CA ASN A 153 -4.18 3.16 -12.52
C ASN A 153 -5.03 4.43 -12.46
N LEU A 154 -5.12 5.03 -11.27
CA LEU A 154 -5.72 6.33 -11.04
C LEU A 154 -4.76 7.23 -10.27
N ARG A 155 -4.52 8.45 -10.75
CA ARG A 155 -3.66 9.43 -10.09
C ARG A 155 -4.46 10.66 -9.72
N TYR A 156 -4.40 11.07 -8.45
CA TYR A 156 -5.10 12.21 -7.90
C TYR A 156 -4.14 13.22 -7.30
N GLN A 157 -4.55 14.49 -7.33
CA GLN A 157 -3.93 15.52 -6.52
C GLN A 157 -4.48 15.42 -5.08
N LEU A 158 -3.59 15.26 -4.11
CA LEU A 158 -3.94 15.14 -2.69
C LEU A 158 -3.31 16.30 -1.91
N LYS A 159 -4.15 17.08 -1.22
CA LYS A 159 -3.71 18.14 -0.30
C LYS A 159 -4.34 17.90 1.06
N ASP A 160 -3.64 17.18 1.90
CA ASP A 160 -4.13 16.78 3.22
C ASP A 160 -3.03 16.96 4.29
N LYS A 161 -3.33 17.73 5.33
CA LYS A 161 -2.38 18.03 6.41
C LYS A 161 -2.11 16.80 7.27
N LYS A 162 -3.11 15.96 7.52
CA LYS A 162 -2.96 14.73 8.31
C LYS A 162 -2.05 13.75 7.59
N ILE A 163 -2.25 13.57 6.28
CA ILE A 163 -1.41 12.67 5.46
C ILE A 163 0.02 13.18 5.33
N THR A 164 0.22 14.49 5.12
CA THR A 164 1.59 15.03 5.06
C THR A 164 2.31 14.96 6.41
N GLN A 165 1.60 15.11 7.53
CA GLN A 165 2.16 14.89 8.87
C GLN A 165 2.51 13.42 9.12
N PHE A 166 1.64 12.49 8.72
CA PHE A 166 1.93 11.05 8.75
C PHE A 166 3.22 10.70 7.99
N LEU A 167 3.46 11.35 6.84
CA LEU A 167 4.69 11.18 6.05
C LEU A 167 5.88 12.05 6.52
N ASN A 168 5.79 12.67 7.69
CA ASN A 168 6.82 13.53 8.28
C ASN A 168 7.24 14.74 7.40
N TYR A 169 6.36 15.25 6.55
CA TYR A 169 6.62 16.49 5.81
C TYR A 169 6.43 17.74 6.67
N LYS A 170 7.41 18.64 6.65
CA LYS A 170 7.36 19.91 7.41
C LYS A 170 6.41 20.96 6.81
N ASN A 171 6.31 21.02 5.49
CA ASN A 171 5.67 22.15 4.78
C ASN A 171 4.34 21.80 4.12
N ASN A 172 3.68 20.71 4.54
CA ASN A 172 2.42 20.21 3.96
C ASN A 172 2.41 20.32 2.42
N PRO A 173 3.30 19.64 1.68
CA PRO A 173 3.33 19.72 0.22
C PRO A 173 2.03 19.20 -0.39
N THR A 174 1.76 19.57 -1.63
CA THR A 174 0.74 18.86 -2.41
C THR A 174 1.33 17.54 -2.87
N LEU A 175 0.64 16.45 -2.59
CA LEU A 175 1.01 15.10 -2.98
C LEU A 175 0.24 14.66 -4.24
N GLU A 176 0.77 13.63 -4.88
CA GLU A 176 0.03 12.80 -5.82
C GLU A 176 -0.24 11.46 -5.13
N MET A 177 -1.51 11.06 -5.12
CA MET A 177 -1.94 9.74 -4.69
C MET A 177 -2.23 8.91 -5.93
N ILE A 178 -1.53 7.79 -6.06
CA ILE A 178 -1.68 6.85 -7.16
C ILE A 178 -2.29 5.58 -6.59
N ILE A 179 -3.40 5.13 -7.18
CA ILE A 179 -4.02 3.85 -6.87
C ILE A 179 -3.77 2.94 -8.07
N ASP A 180 -3.02 1.88 -7.85
CA ASP A 180 -2.84 0.79 -8.79
C ASP A 180 -3.83 -0.33 -8.47
N ILE A 181 -4.52 -0.77 -9.51
CA ILE A 181 -5.54 -1.81 -9.48
C ILE A 181 -4.98 -2.99 -10.26
N ASP A 182 -4.60 -4.05 -9.55
CA ASP A 182 -3.86 -5.14 -10.16
C ASP A 182 -4.74 -5.98 -11.08
N TYR A 183 -4.08 -6.74 -11.96
CA TYR A 183 -4.77 -7.62 -12.91
C TYR A 183 -5.79 -8.54 -12.22
N PRO A 184 -5.46 -9.25 -11.12
CA PRO A 184 -6.42 -10.15 -10.47
C PRO A 184 -7.68 -9.45 -9.96
N THR A 185 -7.56 -8.19 -9.56
CA THR A 185 -8.69 -7.36 -9.14
C THR A 185 -9.66 -7.02 -10.26
N ILE A 186 -9.13 -6.81 -11.46
CA ILE A 186 -9.93 -6.47 -12.64
C ILE A 186 -10.55 -7.71 -13.28
N HIS A 187 -9.85 -8.86 -13.27
CA HIS A 187 -10.22 -10.01 -14.10
C HIS A 187 -10.52 -11.29 -13.31
N GLU A 188 -10.06 -11.42 -12.07
CA GLU A 188 -10.21 -12.62 -11.25
C GLU A 188 -11.06 -12.39 -9.99
N SER A 189 -11.54 -11.16 -9.78
CA SER A 189 -12.31 -10.75 -8.58
C SER A 189 -11.53 -10.94 -7.28
N LYS A 190 -10.19 -10.91 -7.32
CA LYS A 190 -9.36 -10.87 -6.12
C LYS A 190 -9.27 -9.45 -5.56
N TYR A 191 -8.80 -9.32 -4.33
CA TYR A 191 -8.58 -8.02 -3.72
C TYR A 191 -7.07 -7.73 -3.68
N GLU A 192 -6.55 -7.08 -4.72
CA GLU A 192 -5.12 -6.74 -4.85
C GLU A 192 -4.94 -5.30 -5.33
N TYR A 193 -4.36 -4.46 -4.48
CA TYR A 193 -4.19 -3.03 -4.72
C TYR A 193 -2.85 -2.54 -4.20
N SER A 194 -2.37 -1.43 -4.77
CA SER A 194 -1.38 -0.59 -4.09
C SER A 194 -1.72 0.89 -4.16
N VAL A 195 -1.34 1.62 -3.11
CA VAL A 195 -1.49 3.06 -3.01
C VAL A 195 -0.12 3.69 -2.80
N THR A 196 0.28 4.51 -3.77
CA THR A 196 1.53 5.27 -3.73
C THR A 196 1.26 6.73 -3.39
N LEU A 197 2.00 7.27 -2.43
CA LEU A 197 2.06 8.69 -2.13
C LEU A 197 3.42 9.23 -2.51
N GLN A 198 3.41 10.23 -3.38
CA GLN A 198 4.62 10.87 -3.87
C GLN A 198 4.43 12.38 -4.00
N THR A 199 5.55 13.09 -4.08
CA THR A 199 5.52 14.44 -4.66
C THR A 199 5.62 14.32 -6.18
N LYS A 200 5.57 15.44 -6.90
CA LYS A 200 5.81 15.44 -8.35
C LYS A 200 7.20 14.93 -8.75
N LYS A 201 8.15 14.96 -7.82
CA LYS A 201 9.56 14.65 -8.08
C LYS A 201 9.92 13.29 -7.53
N ASP A 202 9.54 13.05 -6.28
CA ASP A 202 10.10 11.95 -5.49
C ASP A 202 8.99 11.12 -4.86
N LEU A 203 9.16 9.80 -4.94
CA LEU A 203 8.39 8.80 -4.20
C LEU A 203 8.56 9.05 -2.69
N LYS A 204 7.51 8.80 -1.90
CA LYS A 204 7.61 8.86 -0.44
C LYS A 204 7.17 7.59 0.26
N TYR A 205 6.04 7.04 -0.17
CA TYR A 205 5.42 5.92 0.51
C TYR A 205 4.62 5.06 -0.47
N ILE A 206 4.65 3.75 -0.26
CA ILE A 206 3.81 2.78 -0.94
C ILE A 206 3.19 1.89 0.14
N ILE A 207 1.92 1.57 -0.02
CA ILE A 207 1.28 0.46 0.69
C ILE A 207 0.65 -0.47 -0.34
N SER A 208 0.90 -1.76 -0.24
CA SER A 208 0.25 -2.80 -1.02
C SER A 208 -0.58 -3.69 -0.11
N PHE A 209 -1.68 -4.21 -0.65
CA PHE A 209 -2.58 -5.06 0.11
C PHE A 209 -3.14 -6.17 -0.78
N LYS A 210 -3.12 -7.39 -0.25
CA LYS A 210 -3.83 -8.55 -0.78
C LYS A 210 -4.77 -9.10 0.27
N GLY A 211 -6.04 -9.26 -0.07
CA GLY A 211 -7.06 -9.83 0.80
C GLY A 211 -7.59 -11.13 0.23
N TYR A 212 -7.78 -12.13 1.08
CA TYR A 212 -8.19 -13.47 0.68
C TYR A 212 -9.56 -13.85 1.27
N GLU A 213 -10.42 -14.42 0.44
CA GLU A 213 -11.77 -14.81 0.83
C GLU A 213 -11.82 -16.25 1.38
N THR A 214 -10.89 -17.12 0.96
CA THR A 214 -10.86 -18.52 1.38
C THR A 214 -9.65 -18.83 2.27
N LEU A 215 -9.86 -19.71 3.25
CA LEU A 215 -8.85 -20.06 4.25
C LEU A 215 -7.61 -20.69 3.59
N GLY A 216 -6.43 -20.16 3.91
CA GLY A 216 -5.15 -20.73 3.53
C GLY A 216 -4.53 -20.15 2.27
N GLU A 217 -5.28 -19.38 1.46
CA GLU A 217 -4.79 -18.72 0.25
C GLU A 217 -3.64 -17.73 0.53
N GLU A 218 -3.56 -17.18 1.74
CA GLU A 218 -2.46 -16.32 2.14
C GLU A 218 -1.10 -17.06 2.18
N ASN A 219 -1.13 -18.38 2.31
CA ASN A 219 0.06 -19.24 2.34
C ASN A 219 0.44 -19.76 0.95
N GLU A 220 -0.38 -19.53 -0.07
CA GLU A 220 -0.12 -19.90 -1.46
C GLU A 220 0.66 -18.75 -2.14
N GLU A 221 1.99 -18.80 -2.09
CA GLU A 221 2.90 -18.00 -2.94
C GLU A 221 4.15 -18.79 -3.34
#